data_AF-A0A6I9S203-F1
#
_entry.id   AF-A0A6I9S203-F1
#
_cell.length_a   1.000
_cell.length_b   1.000
_cell.length_c   1.000
_cell.angle_alpha   90.00
_cell.angle_beta   90.00
_cell.angle_gamma   90.00
#
_symmetry.space_group_name_H-M   'P 1'
#
loop_
_entity.id
_entity.type
_entity.pdbx_description
1 polymer ?
#
loop_
_entity_poly.entity_id
_entity_poly.type
_entity_poly.pdbx_seq_one_letter_code
_entity_poly.pdbx_strand_id
1 'polypeptide(L)'
;MEETRKLLVEKMTNVEGVEELKRGVIDFLKEKFVQLLHLLDDFGRFFTEKVDQLLPPATRAETLNRWLHVGLTVVLPVALSLLFLYYCCRCCCRGGGAAGRAAGRMMKAPGRGGRLMPRASFEGNPQSYFRDLHAGKDLVY
;
A
#
# COMPACT_ATOMS: atom_id res chain seq x y z
N MET A 1 41.19 -32.37 21.46
CA MET A 1 40.70 -31.79 22.73
C MET A 1 40.56 -30.26 22.66
N GLU A 2 41.32 -29.57 21.81
CA GLU A 2 41.28 -28.10 21.75
C GLU A 2 40.19 -27.56 20.80
N GLU A 3 39.96 -28.25 19.67
CA GLU A 3 38.89 -27.89 18.73
C GLU A 3 37.49 -28.02 19.34
N THR A 4 37.24 -29.06 20.13
CA THR A 4 35.96 -29.27 20.83
C THR A 4 35.67 -28.16 21.84
N ARG A 5 36.72 -27.57 22.44
CA ARG A 5 36.57 -26.47 23.41
C ARG A 5 36.22 -25.16 22.70
N LYS A 6 36.80 -24.89 21.53
CA LYS A 6 36.45 -23.72 20.70
C LYS A 6 35.00 -23.77 20.23
N LEU A 7 34.56 -24.95 19.77
CA LEU A 7 33.18 -25.20 19.35
C LEU A 7 32.16 -25.01 20.48
N LEU A 8 32.51 -25.39 21.71
CA LEU A 8 31.68 -25.19 22.89
C LEU A 8 31.51 -23.71 23.24
N VAL A 9 32.61 -22.93 23.18
CA VAL A 9 32.59 -21.49 23.46
C VAL A 9 31.77 -20.74 22.41
N GLU A 10 31.95 -21.06 21.13
CA GLU A 10 31.19 -20.44 20.04
C GLU A 10 29.69 -20.74 20.12
N LYS A 11 29.32 -21.96 20.53
CA LYS A 11 27.90 -22.29 20.76
C LYS A 11 27.32 -21.54 21.96
N MET A 12 28.08 -21.39 23.05
CA MET A 12 27.62 -20.65 24.23
C MET A 12 27.36 -19.18 23.90
N THR A 13 28.27 -18.52 23.19
CA THR A 13 28.09 -17.10 22.82
C THR A 13 26.92 -16.90 21.86
N ASN A 14 26.71 -17.84 20.94
CA ASN A 14 25.57 -17.79 20.02
C ASN A 14 24.23 -18.02 20.75
N VAL A 15 24.18 -18.94 21.71
CA VAL A 15 22.97 -19.18 22.53
C VAL A 15 22.63 -17.96 23.40
N GLU A 16 23.63 -17.31 23.99
CA GLU A 16 23.43 -16.10 24.80
C GLU A 16 22.91 -14.93 23.95
N GLY A 17 23.48 -14.70 22.77
CA GLY A 17 22.98 -13.69 21.83
C GLY A 17 21.54 -13.95 21.35
N VAL A 18 21.18 -15.22 21.14
CA VAL A 18 19.80 -15.61 20.76
C VAL A 18 18.81 -15.36 21.91
N GLU A 19 19.20 -15.63 23.15
CA GLU A 19 18.35 -15.39 24.33
C GLU A 19 18.15 -13.90 24.63
N GLU A 20 19.16 -13.06 24.37
CA GLU A 20 19.01 -11.60 24.44
C GLU A 20 18.09 -11.05 23.35
N LEU A 21 18.24 -11.53 22.11
CA LEU A 21 17.37 -11.16 20.99
C LEU A 21 15.91 -11.56 21.28
N LYS A 22 15.70 -12.78 21.79
CA LYS A 22 14.38 -13.30 22.13
C LYS A 22 13.72 -12.49 23.25
N ARG A 23 14.49 -12.07 24.26
CA ARG A 23 14.02 -11.16 25.31
C ARG A 23 13.61 -9.80 24.74
N GLY A 24 14.45 -9.18 23.91
CA GLY A 24 14.12 -7.91 23.26
C GLY A 24 12.86 -7.97 22.39
N VAL A 25 12.67 -9.08 21.66
CA VAL A 25 11.44 -9.31 20.87
C VAL A 25 10.22 -9.48 21.79
N ILE A 26 10.32 -10.26 22.87
CA ILE A 26 9.23 -10.42 23.83
C ILE A 26 8.85 -9.09 24.48
N ASP A 27 9.81 -8.28 24.88
CA ASP A 27 9.57 -6.98 25.50
C ASP A 27 8.91 -6.02 24.52
N PHE A 28 9.38 -5.98 23.26
CA PHE A 28 8.74 -5.19 22.21
C PHE A 28 7.32 -5.65 21.89
N LEU A 29 7.07 -6.96 21.82
CA LEU A 29 5.73 -7.49 21.66
C LEU A 29 4.86 -7.08 22.85
N LYS A 30 5.34 -7.26 24.07
CA LYS A 30 4.58 -6.97 25.29
C LYS A 30 4.15 -5.50 25.35
N GLU A 31 5.04 -4.56 25.01
CA GLU A 31 4.70 -3.14 24.94
C GLU A 31 3.59 -2.84 23.93
N LYS A 32 3.66 -3.44 22.72
CA LYS A 32 2.64 -3.26 21.68
C LYS A 32 1.32 -3.95 22.03
N PHE A 33 1.38 -5.12 22.65
CA PHE A 33 0.20 -5.86 23.10
C PHE A 33 -0.49 -5.17 24.27
N VAL A 34 0.23 -4.53 25.19
CA VAL A 34 -0.40 -3.75 26.27
C VAL A 34 -1.19 -2.58 25.71
N GLN A 35 -0.65 -1.84 24.73
CA GLN A 35 -1.40 -0.78 24.05
C GLN A 35 -2.64 -1.32 23.33
N LEU A 36 -2.50 -2.47 22.65
CA LEU A 36 -3.62 -3.10 21.97
C LEU A 36 -4.67 -3.61 22.95
N LEU A 37 -4.25 -4.17 24.09
CA LEU A 37 -5.13 -4.70 25.14
C LEU A 37 -5.92 -3.58 25.83
N HIS A 38 -5.34 -2.41 26.07
CA HIS A 38 -6.09 -1.27 26.58
C HIS A 38 -7.20 -0.84 25.60
N LEU A 39 -6.88 -0.78 24.32
CA LEU A 39 -7.85 -0.45 23.28
C LEU A 39 -8.93 -1.54 23.16
N LEU A 40 -8.54 -2.81 23.34
CA LEU A 40 -9.45 -3.96 23.31
C LEU A 40 -10.29 -4.10 24.60
N ASP A 41 -9.84 -3.60 25.75
CA ASP A 41 -10.60 -3.57 27.00
C ASP A 41 -11.73 -2.53 26.93
N ASP A 42 -11.43 -1.33 26.39
CA ASP A 42 -12.43 -0.31 26.10
C ASP A 42 -13.44 -0.80 25.05
N PHE A 43 -12.95 -1.43 23.98
CA PHE A 43 -13.81 -2.04 22.96
C PHE A 43 -14.60 -3.22 23.51
N GLY A 44 -14.00 -3.99 24.41
CA GLY A 44 -14.55 -5.19 25.04
C GLY A 44 -15.73 -4.87 25.91
N ARG A 45 -15.66 -3.82 26.75
CA ARG A 45 -16.81 -3.35 27.55
C ARG A 45 -17.98 -2.94 26.66
N PHE A 46 -17.71 -2.19 25.60
CA PHE A 46 -18.72 -1.78 24.62
C PHE A 46 -19.33 -2.98 23.89
N PHE A 47 -18.50 -3.96 23.55
CA PHE A 47 -18.96 -5.20 22.95
C PHE A 47 -19.77 -6.04 23.93
N THR A 48 -19.37 -6.19 25.20
CA THR A 48 -20.11 -7.01 26.18
C THR A 48 -21.53 -6.47 26.41
N GLU A 49 -21.68 -5.14 26.50
CA GLU A 49 -22.98 -4.49 26.66
C GLU A 49 -23.88 -4.70 25.43
N LYS A 50 -23.30 -4.67 24.23
CA LYS A 50 -24.03 -4.92 22.98
C LYS A 50 -24.24 -6.39 22.66
N VAL A 51 -23.36 -7.26 23.09
CA VAL A 51 -23.41 -8.72 22.89
C VAL A 51 -24.52 -9.32 23.72
N ASP A 52 -24.72 -8.88 24.97
CA ASP A 52 -25.86 -9.35 25.78
C ASP A 52 -27.20 -8.84 25.23
N GLN A 53 -27.20 -7.70 24.53
CA GLN A 53 -28.38 -7.15 23.85
C GLN A 53 -28.68 -7.83 22.50
N LEU A 54 -27.65 -8.38 21.82
CA LEU A 54 -27.75 -8.97 20.48
C LEU A 54 -27.72 -10.50 20.46
N LEU A 55 -27.30 -11.18 21.53
CA LEU A 55 -27.19 -12.65 21.57
C LEU A 55 -27.82 -13.25 22.85
N PRO A 56 -29.04 -13.81 22.76
CA PRO A 56 -29.57 -14.69 23.78
C PRO A 56 -28.64 -15.90 23.98
N PRO A 57 -28.43 -16.38 25.23
CA PRO A 57 -27.38 -17.35 25.58
C PRO A 57 -27.54 -18.74 24.92
N ALA A 58 -28.72 -19.07 24.38
CA ALA A 58 -29.04 -20.41 23.89
C ALA A 58 -28.57 -20.72 22.45
N THR A 59 -28.12 -19.74 21.65
CA THR A 59 -27.78 -19.92 20.22
C THR A 59 -26.40 -19.38 19.83
N ARG A 60 -25.49 -19.21 20.81
CA ARG A 60 -24.18 -18.55 20.62
C ARG A 60 -23.30 -19.21 19.55
N ALA A 61 -23.20 -20.54 19.52
CA ALA A 61 -22.23 -21.22 18.65
C ALA A 61 -22.61 -21.23 17.16
N GLU A 62 -23.88 -21.50 16.84
CA GLU A 62 -24.33 -21.60 15.45
C GLU A 62 -24.40 -20.23 14.78
N THR A 63 -24.83 -19.21 15.52
CA THR A 63 -24.93 -17.84 15.02
C THR A 63 -23.53 -17.24 14.84
N LEU A 64 -22.61 -17.41 15.82
CA LEU A 64 -21.24 -16.94 15.69
C LEU A 64 -20.52 -17.57 14.51
N ASN A 65 -20.69 -18.88 14.27
CA ASN A 65 -20.02 -19.54 13.15
C ASN A 65 -20.55 -19.03 11.80
N ARG A 66 -21.86 -18.73 11.72
CA ARG A 66 -22.46 -18.10 10.53
C ARG A 66 -21.97 -16.66 10.33
N TRP A 67 -21.84 -15.86 11.39
CA TRP A 67 -21.29 -14.51 11.31
C TRP A 67 -19.78 -14.48 11.05
N LEU A 68 -19.02 -15.45 11.57
CA LEU A 68 -17.62 -15.66 11.22
C LEU A 68 -17.47 -16.08 9.78
N HIS A 69 -18.33 -16.97 9.29
CA HIS A 69 -18.30 -17.38 7.89
C HIS A 69 -18.64 -16.21 6.98
N VAL A 70 -19.67 -15.40 7.29
CA VAL A 70 -20.02 -14.17 6.53
C VAL A 70 -18.92 -13.11 6.65
N GLY A 71 -18.37 -12.92 7.84
CA GLY A 71 -17.23 -12.03 8.07
C GLY A 71 -16.02 -12.47 7.24
N LEU A 72 -15.67 -13.74 7.28
CA LEU A 72 -14.56 -14.31 6.52
C LEU A 72 -14.83 -14.29 5.01
N THR A 73 -16.03 -14.62 4.55
CA THR A 73 -16.33 -14.66 3.12
C THR A 73 -16.60 -13.29 2.50
N VAL A 74 -16.94 -12.27 3.29
CA VAL A 74 -17.22 -10.92 2.76
C VAL A 74 -16.09 -9.96 3.10
N VAL A 75 -15.62 -9.92 4.34
CA VAL A 75 -14.57 -8.99 4.76
C VAL A 75 -13.23 -9.37 4.16
N LEU A 76 -12.90 -10.67 4.06
CA LEU A 76 -11.63 -11.11 3.47
C LEU A 76 -11.51 -10.71 1.98
N PRO A 77 -12.47 -10.99 1.07
CA PRO A 77 -12.34 -10.56 -0.31
C PRO A 77 -12.47 -9.04 -0.47
N VAL A 78 -13.25 -8.34 0.35
CA VAL A 78 -13.28 -6.87 0.32
C VAL A 78 -11.92 -6.30 0.71
N ALA A 79 -11.30 -6.81 1.78
CA ALA A 79 -9.97 -6.41 2.21
C ALA A 79 -8.91 -6.75 1.15
N LEU A 80 -8.94 -7.94 0.55
CA LEU A 80 -8.04 -8.34 -0.52
C LEU A 80 -8.25 -7.51 -1.79
N SER A 81 -9.49 -7.16 -2.12
CA SER A 81 -9.82 -6.32 -3.28
C SER A 81 -9.31 -4.89 -3.07
N LEU A 82 -9.51 -4.31 -1.89
CA LEU A 82 -8.97 -3.00 -1.53
C LEU A 82 -7.44 -3.01 -1.48
N LEU A 83 -6.84 -4.08 -0.96
CA LEU A 83 -5.38 -4.27 -0.95
C LEU A 83 -4.84 -4.35 -2.38
N PHE A 84 -5.47 -5.16 -3.23
CA PHE A 84 -5.10 -5.30 -4.65
C PHE A 84 -5.26 -3.98 -5.40
N LEU A 85 -6.37 -3.27 -5.22
CA LEU A 85 -6.57 -1.93 -5.77
C LEU A 85 -5.51 -0.95 -5.25
N TYR A 86 -5.17 -0.99 -3.97
CA TYR A 86 -4.12 -0.16 -3.39
C TYR A 86 -2.76 -0.48 -4.02
N TYR A 87 -2.39 -1.74 -4.20
CA TYR A 87 -1.15 -2.12 -4.88
C TYR A 87 -1.17 -1.75 -6.38
N CYS A 88 -2.27 -1.97 -7.10
CA CYS A 88 -2.43 -1.57 -8.49
C CYS A 88 -2.32 -0.05 -8.64
N CYS A 89 -3.04 0.74 -7.83
CA CYS A 89 -2.93 2.19 -7.82
C CYS A 89 -1.52 2.64 -7.43
N ARG A 90 -0.84 1.95 -6.51
CA ARG A 90 0.54 2.31 -6.13
C ARG A 90 1.55 1.95 -7.21
N CYS A 91 1.36 0.86 -7.96
CA CYS A 91 2.19 0.47 -9.10
C CYS A 91 1.94 1.36 -10.33
N CYS A 92 0.68 1.63 -10.68
CA CYS A 92 0.33 2.49 -11.80
C CYS A 92 0.65 3.98 -11.52
N CYS A 93 0.53 4.44 -10.27
CA CYS A 93 0.80 5.84 -9.91
C CYS A 93 2.25 6.12 -9.48
N ARG A 94 3.07 5.13 -9.07
CA ARG A 94 4.53 5.32 -8.86
C ARG A 94 5.39 4.93 -10.07
N GLY A 95 4.88 4.12 -11.00
CA GLY A 95 5.63 3.67 -12.19
C GLY A 95 5.11 4.17 -13.54
N GLY A 96 3.96 4.85 -13.59
CA GLY A 96 3.30 5.26 -14.85
C GLY A 96 3.22 6.77 -15.11
N GLY A 97 3.91 7.60 -14.32
CA GLY A 97 3.81 9.06 -14.39
C GLY A 97 4.87 9.78 -15.24
N ALA A 98 5.84 9.06 -15.81
CA ALA A 98 6.98 9.66 -16.53
C ALA A 98 7.10 9.25 -18.02
N ALA A 99 6.35 8.25 -18.48
CA ALA A 99 6.38 7.83 -19.89
C ALA A 99 5.21 8.38 -20.74
N GLY A 100 4.24 9.05 -20.12
CA GLY A 100 3.05 9.60 -20.81
C GLY A 100 2.97 11.13 -20.84
N ARG A 101 3.91 11.84 -20.21
CA ARG A 101 3.87 13.31 -20.12
C ARG A 101 4.68 14.05 -21.19
N ALA A 102 5.53 13.36 -21.94
CA ALA A 102 6.26 13.96 -23.06
C ALA A 102 5.58 13.74 -24.41
N ALA A 103 4.78 12.68 -24.57
CA ALA A 103 4.02 12.43 -25.78
C ALA A 103 2.58 12.91 -25.61
N GLY A 104 2.41 14.23 -25.40
CA GLY A 104 1.10 14.85 -25.50
C GLY A 104 0.43 14.47 -26.83
N ARG A 105 -0.91 14.39 -26.86
CA ARG A 105 -1.67 14.06 -28.08
C ARG A 105 -1.11 14.86 -29.26
N MET A 106 -0.60 14.17 -30.28
CA MET A 106 -0.13 14.83 -31.49
C MET A 106 -1.35 15.35 -32.28
N MET A 107 -1.23 16.52 -32.88
CA MET A 107 -2.24 17.13 -33.76
C MET A 107 -1.57 17.61 -35.05
N LYS A 108 -2.35 17.74 -36.12
CA LYS A 108 -1.89 18.41 -37.34
C LYS A 108 -1.64 19.89 -37.05
N ALA A 109 -0.46 20.36 -37.39
CA ALA A 109 -0.01 21.74 -37.21
C ALA A 109 -0.73 22.66 -38.21
N PRO A 110 -1.55 23.62 -37.74
CA PRO A 110 -2.31 24.54 -38.61
C PRO A 110 -1.40 25.35 -39.53
N GLY A 111 -1.60 25.29 -40.84
CA GLY A 111 -0.82 26.09 -41.80
C GLY A 111 0.59 25.55 -42.11
N ARG A 112 0.95 24.33 -41.67
CA ARG A 112 2.23 23.67 -41.98
C ARG A 112 2.09 22.39 -42.81
N GLY A 113 1.20 22.38 -43.79
CA GLY A 113 1.13 21.31 -44.79
C GLY A 113 0.93 19.89 -44.21
N GLY A 114 0.30 19.75 -43.05
CA GLY A 114 0.01 18.45 -42.44
C GLY A 114 1.09 17.89 -41.51
N ARG A 115 2.15 18.64 -41.20
CA ARG A 115 3.13 18.26 -40.15
C ARG A 115 2.43 18.03 -38.81
N LEU A 116 2.92 17.09 -38.01
CA LEU A 116 2.38 16.80 -36.68
C LEU A 116 3.13 17.58 -35.61
N MET A 117 2.41 18.04 -34.58
CA MET A 117 2.96 18.68 -33.39
C MET A 117 2.25 18.25 -32.11
N PRO A 118 2.91 18.32 -30.94
CA PRO A 118 2.26 18.10 -29.66
C PRO A 118 1.19 19.17 -29.44
N ARG A 119 -0.05 18.73 -29.15
CA ARG A 119 -1.17 19.62 -28.87
C ARG A 119 -0.91 20.53 -27.67
N ALA A 120 -0.20 20.02 -26.67
CA ALA A 120 0.18 20.78 -25.48
C ALA A 120 1.06 22.00 -25.81
N SER A 121 1.99 21.89 -26.76
CA SER A 121 2.85 23.01 -27.18
C SER A 121 2.05 24.14 -27.82
N PHE A 122 0.99 23.80 -28.57
CA PHE A 122 0.10 24.79 -29.18
C PHE A 122 -0.88 25.40 -28.20
N GLU A 123 -1.50 24.59 -27.34
CA GLU A 123 -2.43 25.08 -26.31
C GLU A 123 -1.71 25.94 -25.26
N GLY A 124 -0.44 25.66 -24.96
CA GLY A 124 0.36 26.44 -24.03
C GLY A 124 0.71 27.84 -24.53
N ASN A 125 1.00 27.99 -25.82
CA ASN A 125 1.24 29.31 -26.42
C ASN A 125 0.93 29.33 -27.93
N PRO A 126 -0.30 29.65 -28.34
CA PRO A 126 -0.66 29.70 -29.75
C PRO A 126 -0.04 30.91 -30.46
N GLN A 127 0.24 32.01 -29.74
CA GLN A 127 0.81 33.22 -30.34
C GLN A 127 2.25 33.00 -30.81
N SER A 128 3.08 32.31 -30.03
CA SER A 128 4.44 31.97 -30.44
C SER A 128 4.45 31.07 -31.66
N TYR A 129 3.53 30.12 -31.73
CA TYR A 129 3.36 29.24 -32.89
C TYR A 129 3.14 30.03 -34.18
N PHE A 130 2.16 30.95 -34.21
CA PHE A 130 1.88 31.75 -35.41
C PHE A 130 2.99 32.74 -35.73
N ARG A 131 3.66 33.29 -34.72
CA ARG A 131 4.85 34.13 -34.92
C ARG A 131 5.97 33.36 -35.62
N ASP A 132 6.27 32.15 -35.18
CA ASP A 132 7.31 31.32 -35.78
C ASP A 132 6.89 30.76 -37.15
N LEU A 133 5.59 30.55 -37.36
CA LEU A 133 5.01 30.24 -38.68
C LEU A 133 5.25 31.38 -39.68
N HIS A 134 4.95 32.63 -39.31
CA HIS A 134 5.18 33.79 -40.17
C HIS A 134 6.66 34.09 -40.37
N ALA A 135 7.49 33.79 -39.38
CA ALA A 135 8.94 33.90 -39.50
C ALA A 135 9.58 32.77 -40.34
N GLY A 136 8.79 31.80 -40.82
CA GLY A 136 9.28 30.68 -41.64
C GLY A 136 10.20 29.70 -40.89
N LYS A 137 10.19 29.72 -39.55
CA LYS A 137 11.02 28.81 -38.73
C LYS A 137 10.45 27.39 -38.76
N ASP A 138 11.23 26.37 -38.42
CA ASP A 138 10.72 25.01 -38.26
C ASP A 138 10.06 24.76 -36.88
N LEU A 139 9.37 23.62 -36.75
CA LEU A 139 8.76 23.20 -35.49
C LEU A 139 9.86 22.72 -34.54
N VAL A 140 10.11 23.50 -33.48
CA VAL A 140 11.04 23.15 -32.41
C VAL A 140 10.20 22.82 -31.19
N TYR A 141 10.42 21.63 -30.60
CA TYR A 141 9.72 21.13 -29.40
C TYR A 141 10.63 21.17 -28.19
#